data_AF-A0A419FRY0-F1
#
_entry.id   AF-A0A419FRY0-F1
#
_cell.length_a   1.000
_cell.length_b   1.000
_cell.length_c   1.000
_cell.angle_alpha   90.00
_cell.angle_beta   90.00
_cell.angle_gamma   90.00
#
_symmetry.space_group_name_H-M   'P 1'
#
loop_
_entity.id
_entity.type
_entity.pdbx_description
1 polymer ?
#
loop_
_entity_poly.entity_id
_entity_poly.type
_entity_poly.pdbx_seq_one_letter_code
_entity_poly.pdbx_strand_id
1 'polypeptide(L)'
;MVNSTIETDVDKLIGLLKEKGQMSLGDAAKNLRISPKIVQSWVDFLVEEKILGIDYKFTTPFIYLNAGENALTKRKKEEFSVSLRYFKDHFEQKARENKIPETKIRSLWENHLANKLELVKSFFFQEARRRSFSDVNALWDEYKDEVLLR
;
A
#
# COMPACT_ATOMS: atom_id res chain seq x y z
N MET A 1 -31.40 0.19 -34.53
CA MET A 1 -30.78 -1.06 -34.08
C MET A 1 -30.43 -0.88 -32.62
N VAL A 2 -30.96 -1.72 -31.73
CA VAL A 2 -30.65 -1.64 -30.29
C VAL A 2 -29.32 -2.37 -30.10
N ASN A 3 -28.23 -1.63 -29.85
CA ASN A 3 -26.97 -2.20 -29.41
C ASN A 3 -27.15 -2.66 -27.96
N SER A 4 -27.68 -3.86 -27.76
CA SER A 4 -27.73 -4.50 -26.45
C SER A 4 -26.32 -4.98 -26.10
N THR A 5 -25.52 -4.11 -25.49
CA THR A 5 -24.23 -4.50 -24.89
C THR A 5 -24.53 -5.56 -23.83
N ILE A 6 -24.01 -6.77 -24.00
CA ILE A 6 -24.13 -7.82 -23.00
C ILE A 6 -23.22 -7.44 -21.83
N GLU A 7 -23.80 -7.21 -20.66
CA GLU A 7 -23.05 -6.87 -19.45
C GLU A 7 -22.79 -8.13 -18.61
N THR A 8 -21.53 -8.36 -18.26
CA THR A 8 -21.13 -9.46 -17.38
C THR A 8 -21.06 -9.01 -15.92
N ASP A 9 -21.06 -9.96 -14.99
CA ASP A 9 -20.90 -9.62 -13.57
C ASP A 9 -19.51 -9.03 -13.24
N VAL A 10 -18.50 -9.31 -14.09
CA VAL A 10 -17.19 -8.65 -14.01
C VAL A 10 -17.30 -7.18 -14.45
N ASP A 11 -18.10 -6.86 -15.47
CA ASP A 11 -18.36 -5.47 -15.86
C ASP A 11 -19.02 -4.68 -14.73
N LYS A 12 -19.93 -5.32 -13.98
CA LYS A 12 -20.54 -4.72 -12.79
C LYS A 12 -19.51 -4.45 -11.69
N LEU A 13 -18.56 -5.36 -11.47
CA LEU A 13 -17.44 -5.13 -10.53
C LEU A 13 -16.63 -3.90 -10.94
N ILE A 14 -16.28 -3.79 -12.23
CA ILE A 14 -15.56 -2.64 -12.77
C ILE A 14 -16.39 -1.36 -12.62
N GLY A 15 -17.70 -1.42 -12.89
CA GLY A 15 -18.63 -0.29 -12.70
C GLY A 15 -18.66 0.21 -11.25
N LEU A 16 -18.76 -0.69 -10.28
CA LEU A 16 -18.72 -0.35 -8.85
C LEU A 16 -17.41 0.36 -8.47
N LEU A 17 -16.29 -0.10 -9.01
CA LEU A 17 -14.98 0.52 -8.75
C LEU A 17 -14.82 1.87 -9.46
N LYS A 18 -15.43 2.07 -10.63
CA LYS A 18 -15.46 3.38 -11.30
C LYS A 18 -16.22 4.41 -10.47
N GLU A 19 -17.32 4.00 -9.85
CA GLU A 19 -18.16 4.89 -9.03
C GLU A 19 -17.55 5.17 -7.65
N LYS A 20 -17.06 4.12 -6.96
CA LYS A 20 -16.59 4.22 -5.56
C LYS A 20 -15.08 4.46 -5.43
N GLY A 21 -14.31 4.27 -6.50
CA GLY A 21 -12.87 4.47 -6.55
C GLY A 21 -12.03 3.34 -5.93
N GLN A 22 -12.35 2.90 -4.71
CA GLN A 22 -11.78 1.72 -4.07
C GLN A 22 -12.77 1.09 -3.10
N MET A 23 -12.68 -0.22 -2.87
CA MET A 23 -13.50 -0.88 -1.84
C MET A 23 -12.86 -2.17 -1.35
N SER A 24 -13.29 -2.68 -0.19
CA SER A 24 -12.82 -3.98 0.27
C SER A 24 -13.38 -5.09 -0.61
N LEU A 25 -12.64 -6.19 -0.76
CA LEU A 25 -13.10 -7.36 -1.51
C LEU A 25 -14.40 -7.93 -0.92
N GLY A 26 -14.52 -7.92 0.41
CA GLY A 26 -15.73 -8.33 1.12
C GLY A 26 -16.93 -7.44 0.78
N ASP A 27 -16.72 -6.13 0.66
CA ASP A 27 -17.79 -5.21 0.26
C ASP A 27 -18.17 -5.40 -1.20
N ALA A 28 -17.20 -5.63 -2.10
CA ALA A 28 -17.49 -5.95 -3.49
C ALA A 28 -18.36 -7.21 -3.60
N ALA A 29 -18.03 -8.27 -2.85
CA ALA A 29 -18.82 -9.49 -2.77
C ALA A 29 -20.26 -9.24 -2.28
N LYS A 30 -20.43 -8.41 -1.23
CA LYS A 30 -21.76 -8.03 -0.72
C LYS A 30 -22.57 -7.21 -1.73
N ASN A 31 -21.95 -6.24 -2.40
CA ASN A 31 -22.62 -5.37 -3.38
C ASN A 31 -23.06 -6.17 -4.61
N LEU A 32 -22.23 -7.10 -5.07
CA LEU A 32 -22.53 -7.96 -6.22
C LEU A 32 -23.44 -9.15 -5.86
N ARG A 33 -23.58 -9.46 -4.55
CA ARG A 33 -24.27 -10.66 -4.04
C ARG A 33 -23.65 -11.95 -4.55
N ILE A 34 -22.31 -11.96 -4.63
CA ILE A 34 -21.51 -13.08 -5.14
C ILE A 34 -20.60 -13.58 -4.02
N SER A 35 -20.26 -14.86 -4.04
CA SER A 35 -19.36 -15.41 -3.03
C SER A 35 -18.00 -14.69 -3.04
N PRO A 36 -17.39 -14.42 -1.87
CA PRO A 36 -16.08 -13.78 -1.79
C PRO A 36 -15.00 -14.54 -2.58
N LYS A 37 -15.10 -15.87 -2.65
CA LYS A 37 -14.16 -16.71 -3.40
C LYS A 37 -14.20 -16.44 -4.90
N ILE A 38 -15.38 -16.24 -5.48
CA ILE A 38 -15.52 -15.93 -6.90
C ILE A 38 -14.99 -14.53 -7.19
N VAL A 39 -15.33 -13.55 -6.35
CA VAL A 39 -14.81 -12.18 -6.49
C VAL A 39 -13.29 -12.17 -6.34
N GLN A 40 -12.73 -12.94 -5.42
CA GLN A 40 -11.28 -13.12 -5.28
C GLN A 40 -10.67 -13.65 -6.58
N SER A 41 -11.21 -14.71 -7.18
CA SER A 41 -10.69 -15.24 -8.43
C SER A 41 -10.76 -14.24 -9.59
N TRP A 42 -11.80 -13.40 -9.66
CA TRP A 42 -11.86 -12.31 -10.63
C TRP A 42 -10.82 -11.23 -10.36
N VAL A 43 -10.66 -10.83 -9.10
CA VAL A 43 -9.67 -9.84 -8.69
C VAL A 43 -8.27 -10.33 -8.99
N ASP A 44 -7.94 -11.59 -8.66
CA ASP A 44 -6.63 -12.19 -8.91
C ASP A 44 -6.28 -12.10 -10.40
N PHE A 45 -7.20 -12.53 -11.27
CA PHE A 45 -7.05 -12.46 -12.72
C PHE A 45 -6.89 -11.01 -13.22
N LEU A 46 -7.73 -10.09 -12.76
CA LEU A 46 -7.69 -8.69 -13.22
C LEU A 46 -6.46 -7.93 -12.68
N VAL A 47 -5.90 -8.34 -11.55
CA VAL A 47 -4.63 -7.83 -11.02
C VAL A 47 -3.46 -8.37 -11.85
N GLU A 48 -3.48 -9.64 -12.22
CA GLU A 48 -2.49 -10.26 -13.11
C GLU A 48 -2.44 -9.54 -14.47
N GLU A 49 -3.60 -9.24 -15.05
CA GLU A 49 -3.74 -8.45 -16.29
C GLU A 49 -3.53 -6.93 -16.09
N LYS A 50 -3.18 -6.51 -14.86
CA LYS A 50 -2.93 -5.10 -14.47
C LYS A 50 -4.11 -4.15 -14.69
N ILE A 51 -5.33 -4.66 -14.80
CA ILE A 51 -6.57 -3.88 -14.89
C ILE A 51 -6.96 -3.35 -13.50
N LEU A 52 -6.77 -4.17 -12.46
CA LEU A 52 -6.98 -3.80 -11.06
C LEU A 52 -5.66 -3.74 -10.30
N GLY A 53 -5.67 -2.98 -9.22
CA GLY A 53 -4.68 -3.06 -8.16
C GLY A 53 -5.31 -3.53 -6.85
N ILE A 54 -4.47 -4.03 -5.96
CA ILE A 54 -4.86 -4.48 -4.63
C ILE A 54 -3.91 -3.87 -3.59
N ASP A 55 -4.48 -3.19 -2.60
CA ASP A 55 -3.77 -2.64 -1.45
C ASP A 55 -4.28 -3.31 -0.17
N TYR A 56 -3.37 -3.55 0.77
CA TYR A 56 -3.72 -4.15 2.05
C TYR A 56 -3.77 -3.09 3.15
N LYS A 57 -4.96 -2.87 3.70
CA LYS A 57 -5.16 -2.05 4.91
C LYS A 57 -5.33 -3.02 6.08
N PHE A 58 -4.26 -3.21 6.86
CA PHE A 58 -4.11 -4.31 7.82
C PHE A 58 -4.26 -5.69 7.12
N THR A 59 -5.22 -6.51 7.55
CA THR A 59 -5.52 -7.83 6.97
C THR A 59 -6.60 -7.79 5.90
N THR A 60 -7.11 -6.60 5.56
CA THR A 60 -8.26 -6.46 4.65
C THR A 60 -7.78 -6.02 3.26
N PRO A 61 -8.03 -6.82 2.21
CA PRO A 61 -7.70 -6.44 0.85
C PRO A 61 -8.69 -5.40 0.31
N PHE A 62 -8.16 -4.30 -0.21
CA PHE A 62 -8.88 -3.26 -0.94
C PHE A 62 -8.51 -3.29 -2.40
N ILE A 63 -9.51 -3.27 -3.27
CA ILE A 63 -9.37 -3.33 -4.72
C ILE A 63 -9.72 -1.98 -5.34
N TYR A 64 -9.03 -1.64 -6.43
CA TYR A 64 -9.21 -0.38 -7.16
C TYR A 64 -8.82 -0.55 -8.63
N LEU A 65 -9.28 0.38 -9.49
CA LEU A 65 -8.94 0.38 -10.91
C LEU A 65 -7.55 0.96 -11.14
N ASN A 66 -6.72 0.27 -11.92
CA ASN A 66 -5.48 0.82 -12.46
C ASN A 66 -5.81 1.78 -13.61
N ALA A 67 -6.09 3.04 -13.28
CA ALA A 67 -6.32 4.09 -14.27
C ALA A 67 -4.98 4.59 -14.85
N GLY A 68 -4.23 3.71 -15.52
CA GLY A 68 -2.92 4.01 -16.11
C GLY A 68 -1.88 4.57 -15.10
N GLU A 69 -0.65 4.77 -15.55
CA GLU A 69 0.48 5.19 -14.69
C GLU A 69 0.22 6.51 -13.93
N ASN A 70 -0.73 7.36 -14.38
CA ASN A 70 -0.93 8.70 -13.81
C ASN A 70 -1.78 8.74 -12.53
N ALA A 71 -2.74 7.83 -12.32
CA ALA A 71 -3.59 7.84 -11.12
C ALA A 71 -2.91 7.17 -9.92
N LEU A 72 -2.16 6.09 -10.18
CA LEU A 72 -1.34 5.38 -9.20
C LEU A 72 -0.18 6.24 -8.69
N THR A 73 0.45 7.03 -9.57
CA THR A 73 1.54 7.94 -9.18
C THR A 73 1.04 9.10 -8.33
N LYS A 74 -0.19 9.59 -8.56
CA LYS A 74 -0.85 10.58 -7.69
C LYS A 74 -1.22 9.99 -6.33
N ARG A 75 -1.83 8.80 -6.27
CA ARG A 75 -2.23 8.17 -4.99
C ARG A 75 -1.05 7.64 -4.18
N LYS A 76 -0.03 7.04 -4.81
CA LYS A 76 1.23 6.77 -4.11
C LYS A 76 1.86 8.07 -3.62
N LYS A 77 1.91 9.16 -4.39
CA LYS A 77 2.37 10.45 -3.87
C LYS A 77 1.52 10.98 -2.70
N GLU A 78 0.21 10.75 -2.69
CA GLU A 78 -0.69 11.22 -1.62
C GLU A 78 -0.62 10.34 -0.37
N GLU A 79 -0.57 9.01 -0.48
CA GLU A 79 -0.33 8.10 0.67
C GLU A 79 1.11 8.16 1.20
N PHE A 80 2.08 8.49 0.34
CA PHE A 80 3.46 8.80 0.72
C PHE A 80 3.67 10.28 1.09
N SER A 81 2.62 11.12 1.01
CA SER A 81 2.68 12.52 1.51
C SER A 81 2.42 12.61 3.01
N VAL A 82 2.08 11.48 3.65
CA VAL A 82 2.16 11.36 5.10
C VAL A 82 3.63 11.43 5.48
N SER A 83 4.11 12.64 5.78
CA SER A 83 5.51 12.89 6.07
C SER A 83 6.00 12.02 7.24
N LEU A 84 7.28 11.65 7.25
CA LEU A 84 7.93 10.96 8.38
C LEU A 84 7.61 11.66 9.73
N ARG A 85 7.48 12.98 9.68
CA ARG A 85 7.07 13.83 10.79
C ARG A 85 5.68 13.49 11.33
N TYR A 86 4.68 13.28 10.46
CA TYR A 86 3.35 12.85 10.90
C TYR A 86 3.41 11.51 11.65
N PHE A 87 4.17 10.54 11.13
CA PHE A 87 4.31 9.24 11.79
C PHE A 87 5.01 9.34 13.14
N LYS A 88 6.06 10.16 13.21
CA LYS A 88 6.79 10.45 14.45
C LYS A 88 5.88 11.13 15.48
N ASP A 89 5.16 12.17 15.08
CA ASP A 89 4.24 12.92 15.95
C ASP A 89 3.16 11.99 16.52
N HIS A 90 2.57 11.13 15.69
CA HIS A 90 1.57 10.16 16.14
C HIS A 90 2.17 9.08 17.06
N PHE A 91 3.41 8.64 16.80
CA PHE A 91 4.12 7.71 17.66
C PHE A 91 4.37 8.30 19.05
N GLU A 92 4.89 9.53 19.10
CA GLU A 92 5.16 10.26 20.34
C GLU A 92 3.86 10.52 21.11
N GLN A 93 2.79 10.95 20.44
CA GLN A 93 1.48 11.14 21.05
C GLN A 93 0.99 9.85 21.72
N LYS A 94 1.05 8.72 21.00
CA LYS A 94 0.59 7.44 21.53
C LYS A 94 1.48 6.93 22.66
N ALA A 95 2.79 7.18 22.61
CA ALA A 95 3.69 6.86 23.70
C ALA A 95 3.38 7.67 24.97
N ARG A 96 3.04 8.96 24.82
CA ARG A 96 2.61 9.83 25.92
C ARG A 96 1.26 9.41 26.51
N GLU A 97 0.29 9.03 25.69
CA GLU A 97 -0.99 8.45 26.13
C GLU A 97 -0.78 7.18 26.98
N ASN A 98 0.22 6.37 26.62
CA ASN A 98 0.64 5.20 27.38
C ASN A 98 1.58 5.50 28.56
N LYS A 99 1.73 6.78 28.94
CA LYS A 99 2.53 7.26 30.08
C LYS A 99 4.00 6.83 30.01
N ILE A 100 4.54 6.67 28.80
CA ILE A 100 5.96 6.39 28.61
C ILE A 100 6.77 7.65 28.94
N PRO A 101 7.85 7.56 29.74
CA PRO A 101 8.72 8.70 30.01
C PRO A 101 9.36 9.24 28.71
N GLU A 102 9.37 10.56 28.54
CA GLU A 102 9.91 11.23 27.34
C GLU A 102 11.34 10.78 26.99
N THR A 103 12.16 10.53 28.01
CA THR A 103 13.53 10.03 27.87
C THR A 103 13.62 8.68 27.17
N LYS A 104 12.58 7.85 27.26
CA LYS A 104 12.49 6.55 26.59
C LYS A 104 11.83 6.62 25.22
N ILE A 105 10.96 7.60 24.98
CA ILE A 105 10.21 7.73 23.71
C ILE A 105 11.18 7.81 22.52
N ARG A 106 12.23 8.61 22.65
CA ARG A 106 13.28 8.72 21.62
C ARG A 106 13.94 7.37 21.30
N SER A 107 14.41 6.65 22.33
CA SER A 107 15.04 5.34 22.14
C SER A 107 14.10 4.30 21.54
N LEU A 108 12.81 4.37 21.87
CA LEU A 108 11.79 3.48 21.32
C LEU A 108 11.51 3.79 19.85
N TRP A 109 11.50 5.06 19.47
CA TRP A 109 11.37 5.49 18.08
C TRP A 109 12.56 5.03 17.23
N GLU A 110 13.78 5.24 17.72
CA GLU A 110 15.00 4.78 17.05
C GLU A 110 14.99 3.25 16.85
N ASN A 111 14.64 2.49 17.89
CA ASN A 111 14.49 1.04 17.79
C ASN A 111 13.36 0.62 16.83
N HIS A 112 12.24 1.34 16.83
CA HIS A 112 11.13 1.08 15.91
C HIS A 112 11.56 1.24 14.45
N LEU A 113 12.24 2.33 14.13
CA LEU A 113 12.78 2.59 12.79
C LEU A 113 13.85 1.57 12.40
N ALA A 114 14.78 1.24 13.30
CA ALA A 114 15.81 0.23 13.04
C ALA A 114 15.21 -1.13 12.67
N ASN A 115 14.20 -1.58 13.42
CA ASN A 115 13.48 -2.83 13.13
C ASN A 115 12.77 -2.77 11.79
N LYS A 116 12.11 -1.65 11.47
CA LYS A 116 11.47 -1.46 10.17
C LYS A 116 12.47 -1.50 9.03
N LEU A 117 13.60 -0.79 9.15
CA LEU A 117 14.67 -0.76 8.16
C LEU A 117 15.24 -2.16 7.89
N GLU A 118 15.49 -2.96 8.93
CA GLU A 118 15.98 -4.34 8.74
C GLU A 118 14.97 -5.23 8.00
N LEU A 119 13.66 -5.02 8.18
CA LEU A 119 12.64 -5.74 7.38
C LEU A 119 12.66 -5.37 5.90
N VAL A 120 12.96 -4.11 5.56
CA VAL A 120 13.01 -3.65 4.15
C VAL A 120 14.36 -3.92 3.50
N LYS A 121 15.41 -4.15 4.30
CA LYS A 121 16.78 -4.34 3.84
C LYS A 121 16.92 -5.45 2.80
N SER A 122 16.38 -6.63 3.06
CA SER A 122 16.49 -7.76 2.12
C SER A 122 15.88 -7.41 0.75
N PHE A 123 14.71 -6.77 0.76
CA PHE A 123 14.03 -6.28 -0.44
C PHE A 123 14.83 -5.20 -1.18
N PHE A 124 15.36 -4.22 -0.45
CA PHE A 124 16.21 -3.16 -1.00
C PHE A 124 17.42 -3.73 -1.74
N PHE A 125 18.13 -4.65 -1.09
CA PHE A 125 19.33 -5.27 -1.67
C PHE A 125 19.00 -6.14 -2.88
N GLN A 126 17.88 -6.87 -2.84
CA GLN A 126 17.42 -7.66 -3.98
C GLN A 126 17.12 -6.77 -5.19
N GLU A 127 16.41 -5.66 -4.97
CA GLU A 127 16.02 -4.73 -6.02
C GLU A 127 17.21 -3.93 -6.57
N ALA A 128 18.15 -3.54 -5.71
CA ALA A 128 19.37 -2.84 -6.12
C ALA A 128 20.30 -3.74 -6.97
N ARG A 129 20.43 -5.02 -6.60
CA ARG A 129 21.15 -6.02 -7.40
C ARG A 129 20.48 -6.28 -8.75
N ARG A 130 19.15 -6.37 -8.78
CA ARG A 130 18.38 -6.52 -10.03
C ARG A 130 18.65 -5.38 -11.01
N ARG A 131 18.88 -4.17 -10.49
CA ARG A 131 19.19 -2.97 -11.27
C ARG A 131 20.69 -2.78 -11.54
N SER A 132 21.53 -3.73 -11.16
CA SER A 132 22.99 -3.71 -11.37
C SER A 132 23.70 -2.51 -10.73
N PHE A 133 23.22 -2.03 -9.58
CA PHE A 133 23.96 -1.02 -8.81
C PHE A 133 25.27 -1.60 -8.26
N SER A 134 26.37 -0.85 -8.42
CA SER A 134 27.73 -1.29 -8.12
C SER A 134 28.02 -1.31 -6.62
N ASP A 135 27.52 -0.33 -5.87
CA ASP A 135 27.75 -0.19 -4.43
C ASP A 135 26.42 -0.08 -3.67
N VAL A 136 25.78 -1.24 -3.51
CA VAL A 136 24.49 -1.35 -2.82
C VAL A 136 24.61 -1.06 -1.31
N ASN A 137 25.79 -1.29 -0.72
CA ASN A 137 26.01 -1.03 0.70
C ASN A 137 26.06 0.48 0.97
N ALA A 138 26.86 1.23 0.20
CA ALA A 138 26.93 2.68 0.34
C ALA A 138 25.55 3.33 0.13
N LEU A 139 24.78 2.87 -0.86
CA LEU A 139 23.42 3.36 -1.12
C LEU A 139 22.46 3.05 0.04
N TRP A 140 22.63 1.91 0.70
CA TRP A 140 21.82 1.55 1.86
C TRP A 140 22.17 2.39 3.09
N ASP A 141 23.45 2.68 3.30
CA ASP A 141 23.91 3.52 4.40
C ASP A 141 23.43 4.97 4.22
N GLU A 142 23.50 5.52 3.01
CA GLU A 142 22.94 6.84 2.67
C GLU A 142 21.43 6.90 2.94
N TYR A 143 20.70 5.86 2.54
CA TYR A 143 19.26 5.76 2.81
C TYR A 143 18.94 5.68 4.30
N LYS A 144 19.72 4.90 5.08
CA LYS A 144 19.57 4.82 6.53
C LYS A 144 19.78 6.18 7.18
N ASP A 145 20.82 6.90 6.77
CA ASP A 145 21.12 8.24 7.28
C ASP A 145 20.01 9.23 6.97
N GLU A 146 19.47 9.22 5.74
CA GLU A 146 18.37 10.12 5.38
C GLU A 146 17.09 9.85 6.21
N VAL A 147 16.80 8.58 6.51
CA VAL A 147 15.60 8.19 7.28
C VAL A 147 15.77 8.42 8.78
N LEU A 148 16.99 8.31 9.32
CA LEU A 148 17.26 8.46 10.75
C LEU A 148 17.61 9.90 11.17
N LEU A 149 18.16 10.71 10.26
CA LEU A 149 18.61 12.09 10.54
C LEU A 149 17.60 13.19 10.15
N ARG A 150 16.52 12.87 9.40
CA ARG A 150 15.39 13.78 9.17
C ARG A 150 14.34 13.73 10.29
#